data_AF-A0A4R4N7X7-F1
#
_entry.id   AF-A0A4R4N7X7-F1
#
_cell.length_a   1.000
_cell.length_b   1.000
_cell.length_c   1.000
_cell.angle_alpha   90.00
_cell.angle_beta   90.00
_cell.angle_gamma   90.00
#
_symmetry.space_group_name_H-M   'P 1'
#
loop_
_entity.id
_entity.type
_entity.pdbx_description
1 polymer ?
#
loop_
_entity_poly.entity_id
_entity_poly.type
_entity_poly.pdbx_seq_one_letter_code
_entity_poly.pdbx_strand_id
1 'polypeptide(L)'
;MHVRFGPGATGKGPADGGHLASGLPVRQHVGTGHIVVQVLADKRDELVRIEVWDEGAGQPIVQGEDDYAEGGRGLLLMSELVHDWGVRPLNEEGKVVWARCAR
;
A
#
# COMPACT_ATOMS: atom_id res chain seq x y z
N MET A 1 15.49 -0.35 -20.21
CA MET A 1 14.45 -0.80 -19.27
C MET A 1 13.58 0.42 -18.96
N HIS A 2 12.42 0.53 -19.62
CA HIS A 2 11.52 1.68 -19.46
C HIS A 2 10.34 1.19 -18.61
N VAL A 3 10.30 1.56 -17.34
CA VAL A 3 9.14 1.30 -16.48
C VAL A 3 8.06 2.31 -16.87
N ARG A 4 6.94 1.83 -17.42
CA ARG A 4 5.76 2.68 -17.66
C ARG A 4 4.96 2.77 -16.38
N PHE A 5 4.93 3.96 -15.79
CA PHE A 5 3.94 4.32 -14.77
C PHE A 5 2.56 4.41 -15.45
N GLY A 6 1.61 3.58 -15.00
CA GLY A 6 0.19 3.77 -15.34
C GLY A 6 -0.32 5.08 -14.74
N PRO A 7 -1.40 5.67 -15.30
CA PRO A 7 -1.88 6.97 -14.85
C PRO A 7 -2.48 6.88 -13.44
N GLY A 8 -1.74 7.42 -12.47
CA GLY A 8 -2.26 8.19 -11.34
C GLY A 8 -3.11 7.48 -10.29
N ALA A 9 -2.48 7.11 -9.17
CA ALA A 9 -3.04 7.47 -7.86
C ALA A 9 -2.36 8.78 -7.43
N THR A 10 -2.78 9.90 -8.02
CA THR A 10 -2.39 11.24 -7.56
C THR A 10 -3.20 11.59 -6.32
N GLY A 11 -2.59 11.46 -5.13
CA GLY A 11 -3.12 12.09 -3.92
C GLY A 11 -2.92 13.60 -3.99
N LYS A 12 -3.82 14.32 -4.66
CA LYS A 12 -3.92 15.80 -4.57
C LYS A 12 -5.11 16.16 -3.69
N GLY A 13 -4.85 16.43 -2.42
CA GLY A 13 -5.78 17.13 -1.53
C GLY A 13 -5.94 18.60 -1.93
N PRO A 14 -7.04 19.27 -1.53
CA PRO A 14 -7.31 20.65 -1.91
C PRO A 14 -6.33 21.61 -1.24
N ALA A 15 -5.87 22.61 -2.01
CA ALA A 15 -5.07 23.71 -1.53
C ALA A 15 -6.02 24.87 -1.18
N ASP A 16 -6.48 24.91 0.07
CA ASP A 16 -7.03 26.13 0.68
C ASP A 16 -6.19 26.47 1.90
N GLY A 17 -5.68 27.70 1.90
CA GLY A 17 -4.84 28.25 2.95
C GLY A 17 -5.58 28.31 4.28
N GLY A 18 -5.04 27.61 5.27
CA GLY A 18 -5.57 27.59 6.63
C GLY A 18 -4.55 26.99 7.58
N HIS A 19 -3.94 27.87 8.36
CA HIS A 19 -3.13 27.64 9.54
C HIS A 19 -3.61 26.44 10.41
N LEU A 20 -2.64 25.67 10.93
CA LEU A 20 -2.72 24.68 12.04
C LEU A 20 -3.27 23.28 11.74
N ALA A 21 -2.36 22.30 11.57
CA ALA A 21 -2.39 21.05 12.33
C ALA A 21 -1.08 20.27 12.14
N SER A 22 -0.30 20.14 13.21
CA SER A 22 0.67 19.04 13.34
C SER A 22 -0.13 17.73 13.31
N GLY A 23 -0.09 17.02 12.19
CA GLY A 23 -0.70 15.71 12.04
C GLY A 23 0.25 14.81 11.27
N LEU A 24 1.14 14.12 11.99
CA LEU A 24 1.88 13.00 11.41
C LEU A 24 0.87 12.00 10.83
N PRO A 25 1.14 11.34 9.69
CA PRO A 25 0.27 10.31 9.17
C PRO A 25 0.06 9.26 10.26
N VAL A 26 -1.16 9.18 10.80
CA VAL A 26 -1.53 8.24 11.85
C VAL A 26 -1.39 6.84 11.26
N ARG A 27 -0.44 6.07 11.80
CA ARG A 27 -0.30 4.65 11.50
C ARG A 27 -1.50 3.93 12.11
N GLN A 28 -2.54 3.71 11.32
CA GLN A 28 -3.60 2.80 11.73
C GLN A 28 -3.14 1.37 11.39
N HIS A 29 -2.35 0.78 12.28
CA HIS A 29 -2.35 -0.68 12.37
C HIS A 29 -3.71 -1.08 12.91
N VAL A 30 -4.30 -2.14 12.36
CA VAL A 30 -5.51 -2.75 12.91
C VAL A 30 -5.20 -3.16 14.34
N GLY A 31 -5.63 -2.34 15.30
CA GLY A 31 -5.39 -2.55 16.72
C GLY A 31 -6.22 -3.70 17.28
N THR A 32 -7.34 -4.04 16.61
CA THR A 32 -8.36 -5.01 17.06
C THR A 32 -9.26 -5.46 15.89
N GLY A 33 -8.71 -6.08 14.86
CA GLY A 33 -9.47 -6.54 13.68
C GLY A 33 -8.73 -7.66 12.95
N HIS A 34 -9.42 -8.36 12.05
CA HIS A 34 -8.87 -9.54 11.40
C HIS A 34 -7.95 -9.14 10.24
N ILE A 35 -6.75 -9.73 10.21
CA ILE A 35 -5.87 -9.68 9.04
C ILE A 35 -5.95 -11.04 8.36
N VAL A 36 -6.40 -11.05 7.10
CA VAL A 36 -6.45 -12.27 6.28
C VAL A 36 -5.37 -12.18 5.21
N VAL A 37 -4.52 -13.20 5.13
CA VAL A 37 -3.50 -13.33 4.09
C VAL A 37 -3.92 -14.45 3.15
N GLN A 38 -4.04 -14.13 1.86
CA GLN A 38 -4.34 -15.08 0.80
C GLN A 38 -3.18 -15.15 -0.19
N VAL A 39 -2.76 -16.36 -0.54
CA VAL A 39 -1.71 -16.61 -1.52
C VAL A 39 -2.33 -17.38 -2.69
N LEU A 40 -2.28 -16.78 -3.87
CA LEU A 40 -2.89 -17.27 -5.10
C LEU A 40 -1.79 -17.47 -6.14
N ALA A 41 -1.65 -18.68 -6.67
CA ALA A 41 -0.73 -18.91 -7.79
C ALA A 41 -1.38 -18.44 -9.10
N ASP A 42 -0.72 -17.54 -9.80
CA ASP A 42 -1.06 -17.19 -11.18
C ASP A 42 -0.30 -18.09 -12.15
N LYS A 43 -0.98 -19.15 -12.61
CA LYS A 43 -0.38 -20.14 -13.51
C LYS A 43 -0.11 -19.60 -14.91
N ARG A 44 -0.67 -18.45 -15.29
CA ARG A 44 -0.49 -17.89 -16.64
C ARG A 44 0.80 -17.08 -16.73
N ASP A 45 1.11 -16.35 -15.66
CA ASP A 45 2.24 -15.41 -15.63
C ASP A 45 3.45 -15.95 -14.84
N GLU A 46 3.38 -17.18 -14.29
CA GLU A 46 4.36 -17.75 -13.35
C GLU A 46 4.62 -16.88 -12.10
N LEU A 47 3.64 -16.05 -11.76
CA LEU A 47 3.67 -15.16 -10.60
C LEU A 47 2.85 -15.73 -9.44
N VAL A 48 3.18 -15.27 -8.24
CA VAL A 48 2.36 -15.46 -7.04
C VAL A 48 1.70 -14.13 -6.71
N ARG A 49 0.38 -14.15 -6.55
CA ARG A 49 -0.40 -13.02 -6.04
C ARG A 49 -0.62 -13.20 -4.54
N ILE A 50 -0.17 -12.23 -3.76
CA ILE A 50 -0.38 -12.16 -2.32
C ILE A 50 -1.39 -11.06 -2.06
N GLU A 51 -2.44 -11.36 -1.32
CA GLU A 51 -3.45 -10.39 -0.88
C GLU A 51 -3.50 -10.34 0.64
N VAL A 52 -3.49 -9.13 1.19
CA VAL A 52 -3.66 -8.86 2.61
C VAL A 52 -4.92 -8.03 2.77
N TRP A 53 -5.87 -8.59 3.51
CA TRP A 53 -7.15 -7.97 3.83
C TRP A 53 -7.10 -7.48 5.26
N ASP A 54 -7.51 -6.23 5.46
CA ASP A 54 -7.59 -5.63 6.78
C ASP A 54 -8.78 -4.65 6.85
N GLU A 55 -9.34 -4.49 8.04
CA GLU A 55 -10.52 -3.63 8.29
C GLU A 55 -10.17 -2.12 8.32
N GLY A 56 -8.89 -1.75 8.24
CA GLY A 56 -8.45 -0.36 8.31
C GLY A 56 -8.74 0.42 7.02
N ALA A 57 -9.46 1.54 7.15
CA ALA A 57 -9.78 2.45 6.04
C ALA A 57 -8.57 3.26 5.50
N GLY A 58 -7.45 3.31 6.24
CA GLY A 58 -6.26 4.04 5.84
C GLY A 58 -5.57 3.45 4.60
N GLN A 59 -5.17 4.30 3.65
CA GLN A 59 -4.40 3.86 2.48
C GLN A 59 -2.90 3.77 2.81
N PRO A 60 -2.20 2.70 2.35
CA PRO A 60 -0.75 2.63 2.48
C PRO A 60 -0.10 3.73 1.63
N ILE A 61 0.81 4.47 2.25
CA ILE A 61 1.58 5.53 1.58
C ILE A 61 3.03 5.08 1.51
N VAL A 62 3.60 5.07 0.30
CA VAL A 62 5.04 4.85 0.13
C VAL A 62 5.77 6.03 0.76
N GLN A 63 6.63 5.73 1.72
CA GLN A 63 7.47 6.73 2.37
C GLN A 63 8.84 6.72 1.69
N GLY A 64 9.42 7.91 1.53
CA GLY A 64 10.80 8.04 1.05
C GLY A 64 11.81 7.44 2.02
N GLU A 65 13.04 7.31 1.56
CA GLU A 65 14.15 6.86 2.39
C GLU A 65 14.44 7.90 3.49
N ASP A 66 14.57 7.40 4.72
CA ASP A 66 15.03 8.16 5.87
C ASP A 66 15.92 7.23 6.70
N ASP A 67 17.21 7.55 6.74
CA ASP A 67 18.26 6.76 7.40
C ASP A 67 18.06 6.65 8.91
N TYR A 68 17.30 7.58 9.50
CA TYR A 68 16.99 7.59 10.93
C TYR A 68 15.59 7.06 11.24
N ALA A 69 14.77 6.75 10.22
CA ALA A 69 13.46 6.18 10.45
C ALA A 69 13.57 4.73 10.96
N GLU A 70 12.90 4.41 12.06
CA GLU A 70 12.88 3.04 12.60
C GLU A 70 11.85 2.14 11.89
N GLY A 71 11.07 2.69 10.94
CA GLY A 71 10.05 1.95 10.18
C GLY A 71 9.61 2.69 8.91
N GLY A 72 8.58 2.19 8.22
CA GLY A 72 8.03 2.83 7.00
C GLY A 72 8.66 2.40 5.68
N ARG A 73 9.78 1.68 5.72
CA ARG A 73 10.45 1.16 4.52
C ARG A 73 9.72 0.02 3.81
N GLY A 74 8.77 -0.66 4.46
CA GLY A 74 8.16 -1.88 3.92
C GLY A 74 7.50 -1.68 2.54
N LEU A 75 6.78 -0.58 2.35
CA LEU A 75 6.13 -0.27 1.08
C LEU A 75 7.13 0.17 -0.01
N LEU A 76 8.22 0.83 0.37
CA LEU A 76 9.32 1.17 -0.52
C LEU A 76 10.05 -0.10 -0.99
N LEU A 77 10.38 -1.00 -0.07
CA LEU A 77 10.98 -2.28 -0.44
C LEU A 77 10.05 -3.09 -1.35
N MET A 78 8.74 -3.09 -1.04
CA MET A 78 7.76 -3.71 -1.93
C MET A 78 7.75 -3.08 -3.32
N SER A 79 7.79 -1.75 -3.46
CA SER A 79 7.76 -1.10 -4.78
C SER A 79 8.92 -1.50 -5.67
N GLU A 80 10.06 -1.86 -5.08
CA GLU A 80 11.26 -2.28 -5.83
C GLU A 80 11.34 -3.80 -6.06
N LEU A 81 10.75 -4.63 -5.20
CA LEU A 81 10.91 -6.09 -5.24
C LEU A 81 9.83 -6.83 -6.02
N VAL A 82 8.64 -6.26 -6.12
CA VAL A 82 7.48 -6.95 -6.71
C VAL A 82 7.26 -6.49 -8.15
N HIS A 83 6.63 -7.33 -8.96
CA HIS A 83 6.31 -6.99 -10.35
C HIS A 83 5.31 -5.83 -10.41
N ASP A 84 4.26 -5.91 -9.60
CA ASP A 84 3.31 -4.85 -9.36
C ASP A 84 2.58 -5.04 -8.02
N TRP A 85 1.99 -3.96 -7.54
CA TRP A 85 1.19 -3.97 -6.33
C TRP A 85 0.12 -2.88 -6.39
N GLY A 86 -0.85 -2.96 -5.50
CA GLY A 86 -1.89 -1.95 -5.40
C GLY A 86 -2.81 -2.14 -4.21
N VAL A 87 -3.82 -1.26 -4.14
CA VAL A 87 -4.80 -1.22 -3.07
C VAL A 87 -6.18 -1.22 -3.68
N ARG A 88 -7.07 -2.06 -3.16
CA ARG A 88 -8.49 -2.10 -3.54
C ARG A 88 -9.33 -1.88 -2.27
N PRO A 89 -10.17 -0.84 -2.21
CA PRO A 89 -11.11 -0.69 -1.10
C PRO A 89 -12.14 -1.83 -1.12
N LEU A 90 -12.62 -2.23 0.06
CA LEU A 90 -13.77 -3.12 0.21
C LEU A 90 -15.05 -2.26 0.30
N ASN A 91 -16.17 -2.80 -0.16
CA ASN A 91 -17.43 -2.05 -0.28
C ASN A 91 -18.05 -1.66 1.07
N GLU A 92 -17.76 -2.42 2.14
CA GLU A 92 -18.34 -2.22 3.47
C GLU A 92 -17.35 -1.52 4.38
N GLU A 93 -16.22 -2.17 4.68
CA GLU A 93 -15.13 -1.59 5.45
C GLU A 93 -13.81 -2.30 5.13
N GLY A 94 -12.70 -1.57 5.24
CA GLY A 94 -11.36 -2.10 5.02
C GLY A 94 -10.86 -2.05 3.59
N LYS A 95 -9.75 -2.73 3.36
CA LYS A 95 -9.03 -2.73 2.10
C LYS A 95 -8.34 -4.08 1.85
N VAL A 96 -7.96 -4.26 0.59
CA VAL A 96 -7.05 -5.30 0.17
C VAL A 96 -5.80 -4.64 -0.40
N VAL A 97 -4.65 -4.89 0.22
CA VAL A 97 -3.35 -4.63 -0.38
C VAL A 97 -2.93 -5.89 -1.11
N TRP A 98 -2.54 -5.78 -2.37
CA TRP A 98 -2.11 -6.92 -3.16
C TRP A 98 -0.75 -6.66 -3.81
N ALA A 99 0.01 -7.73 -4.02
CA ALA A 99 1.27 -7.72 -4.78
C ALA A 99 1.38 -8.96 -5.66
N ARG A 100 2.00 -8.83 -6.83
CA ARG A 100 2.45 -9.98 -7.63
C ARG A 100 3.97 -10.02 -7.67
N CYS A 101 4.56 -11.16 -7.37
CA CYS A 101 6.00 -11.37 -7.43
C CYS A 101 6.31 -12.72 -8.08
N ALA A 102 7.55 -12.89 -8.53
CA ALA A 102 8.02 -14.20 -8.96
C ALA A 102 7.92 -15.20 -7.81
N ARG A 103 7.74 -16.48 -8.15
CA ARG A 103 7.67 -17.57 -7.19
C ARG A 103 9.02 -17.86 -6.54
#